data_AF-A0A7S3MHU2-F1
#
_entry.id   AF-A0A7S3MHU2-F1
#
_cell.length_a   1.000
_cell.length_b   1.000
_cell.length_c   1.000
_cell.angle_alpha   90.00
_cell.angle_beta   90.00
_cell.angle_gamma   90.00
#
_symmetry.space_group_name_H-M   'P 1'
#
loop_
_entity.id
_entity.type
_entity.pdbx_description
1 polymer ?
#
loop_
_entity_poly.entity_id
_entity_poly.type
_entity_poly.pdbx_seq_one_letter_code
_entity_poly.pdbx_strand_id
1 'polypeptide(L)'
;SELSTMHSPPAVFSPAASSIAPTPSVAAGHTPFPRGAPPLTPHSSTASLLKRRFSNTSLNHDTSFTTQQHEEDASLGPDIIPGLLDFGMTVRLNPERRRTYCRLIIALCDGDMKAAAAELRTVGYTSNQSERAPERDAEFFEHLFRDANPRGISKQERDDFNARRSQQKADDIAAGTREKGGRSIATVPDDFLFLTRLVGLLRGLTAELDASCPILYILSLNARIGLQHED
;
A
#
# COMPACT_ATOMS: atom_id res chain seq x y z
N SER A 1 19.01 66.06 34.70
CA SER A 1 17.57 65.76 34.65
C SER A 1 17.36 64.61 33.67
N GLU A 2 17.83 63.41 34.00
CA GLU A 2 17.13 62.39 34.80
C GLU A 2 15.72 62.08 34.26
N LEU A 3 15.57 60.92 33.60
CA LEU A 3 14.39 60.05 33.59
C LEU A 3 14.70 58.85 32.67
N SER A 4 15.29 57.76 33.19
CA SER A 4 14.66 56.65 33.92
C SER A 4 14.27 55.51 32.97
N THR A 5 15.17 54.53 32.93
CA THR A 5 15.07 53.20 32.33
C THR A 5 14.13 52.31 33.15
N MET A 6 13.16 51.67 32.51
CA MET A 6 12.42 50.54 33.08
C MET A 6 12.86 49.24 32.43
N HIS A 7 13.68 48.47 33.15
CA HIS A 7 13.97 47.06 32.89
C HIS A 7 12.95 46.20 33.65
N SER A 8 12.27 45.31 32.94
CA SER A 8 11.47 44.25 33.52
C SER A 8 12.35 43.09 34.00
N PRO A 9 12.08 42.48 35.17
CA PRO A 9 12.83 41.33 35.66
C PRO A 9 12.35 40.01 35.02
N PRO A 10 13.24 39.00 34.87
CA PRO A 10 12.86 37.66 34.43
C PRO A 10 12.26 36.84 35.59
N ALA A 11 11.24 36.03 35.25
CA ALA A 11 10.60 35.10 36.17
C ALA A 11 11.55 33.93 36.51
N VAL A 12 11.77 33.72 37.80
CA VAL A 12 12.51 32.59 38.36
C VAL A 12 11.55 31.40 38.49
N PHE A 13 11.82 30.32 37.76
CA PHE A 13 11.11 29.05 37.88
C PHE A 13 11.97 28.08 38.71
N SER A 14 11.49 27.74 39.91
CA SER A 14 12.05 26.68 40.77
C SER A 14 11.38 25.33 40.46
N PRO A 15 12.12 24.25 40.17
CA PRO A 15 11.58 22.90 40.25
C PRO A 15 11.87 22.31 41.64
N ALA A 16 10.80 21.98 42.37
CA ALA A 16 10.87 21.18 43.58
C ALA A 16 11.23 19.73 43.22
N ALA A 17 12.27 19.22 43.87
CA ALA A 17 12.64 17.83 43.87
C ALA A 17 11.57 16.98 44.56
N SER A 18 11.24 15.81 43.99
CA SER A 18 10.64 14.73 44.75
C SER A 18 11.31 13.40 44.39
N SER A 19 12.10 12.96 45.35
CA SER A 19 12.60 11.60 45.55
C SER A 19 11.44 10.61 45.74
N ILE A 20 11.56 9.38 45.25
CA ILE A 20 11.18 8.11 45.93
C ILE A 20 11.77 6.91 45.15
N ALA A 21 12.66 6.21 45.87
CA ALA A 21 13.11 4.81 45.94
C ALA A 21 12.99 3.78 44.76
N PRO A 22 13.93 2.79 44.71
CA PRO A 22 13.98 1.70 43.74
C PRO A 22 13.57 0.30 44.27
N THR A 23 13.43 -0.65 43.31
CA THR A 23 13.44 -2.14 43.36
C THR A 23 12.11 -2.87 43.57
N PRO A 24 11.87 -3.92 42.74
CA PRO A 24 12.03 -5.30 43.21
C PRO A 24 12.89 -6.14 42.23
N SER A 25 13.87 -6.89 42.73
CA SER A 25 13.80 -8.29 43.17
C SER A 25 13.79 -9.30 42.02
N VAL A 26 14.93 -9.98 41.91
CA VAL A 26 15.25 -11.08 41.01
C VAL A 26 14.56 -12.36 41.51
N ALA A 27 13.79 -13.01 40.65
CA ALA A 27 13.40 -14.40 40.83
C ALA A 27 13.71 -15.17 39.54
N ALA A 28 14.68 -16.07 39.65
CA ALA A 28 15.07 -17.03 38.65
C ALA A 28 13.94 -18.03 38.40
N GLY A 29 13.62 -18.28 37.14
CA GLY A 29 12.69 -19.31 36.69
C GLY A 29 13.24 -19.99 35.45
N HIS A 30 14.02 -21.06 35.66
CA HIS A 30 14.36 -22.03 34.64
C HIS A 30 13.08 -22.69 34.10
N THR A 31 12.89 -22.68 32.78
CA THR A 31 12.05 -23.66 32.09
C THR A 31 12.74 -24.17 30.82
N PRO A 32 12.59 -25.46 30.48
CA PRO A 32 13.35 -26.12 29.42
C PRO A 32 12.75 -25.90 28.02
N PHE A 33 13.63 -25.70 27.04
CA PHE A 33 13.34 -25.74 25.61
C PHE A 33 12.80 -27.10 25.17
N PRO A 34 11.68 -27.18 24.43
CA PRO A 34 11.44 -28.30 23.53
C PRO A 34 12.06 -28.02 22.16
N ARG A 35 12.85 -29.00 21.69
CA ARG A 35 13.39 -29.13 20.33
C ARG A 35 12.25 -29.37 19.33
N GLY A 36 12.40 -28.81 18.13
CA GLY A 36 11.73 -29.32 16.92
C GLY A 36 11.00 -28.26 16.11
N ALA A 37 11.73 -27.39 15.41
CA ALA A 37 11.17 -26.66 14.28
C ALA A 37 11.27 -27.55 13.02
N PRO A 38 10.17 -27.83 12.31
CA PRO A 38 10.24 -28.51 11.01
C PRO A 38 10.85 -27.59 9.94
N PRO A 39 11.49 -28.15 8.90
CA PRO A 39 12.15 -27.37 7.87
C PRO A 39 11.14 -26.52 7.09
N LEU A 40 11.46 -25.23 6.94
CA LEU A 40 10.78 -24.30 6.04
C LEU A 40 10.95 -24.81 4.60
N THR A 41 9.86 -25.20 3.98
CA THR A 41 9.82 -25.40 2.53
C THR A 41 9.77 -24.03 1.84
N PRO A 42 10.48 -23.85 0.70
CA PRO A 42 10.42 -22.60 -0.03
C PRO A 42 9.03 -22.44 -0.65
N HIS A 43 8.26 -21.47 -0.16
CA HIS A 43 7.01 -21.07 -0.77
C HIS A 43 7.27 -20.51 -2.17
N SER A 44 6.81 -21.27 -3.15
CA SER A 44 6.54 -20.87 -4.53
C SER A 44 5.93 -19.46 -4.59
N SER A 45 6.65 -18.55 -5.24
CA SER A 45 6.23 -17.18 -5.55
C SER A 45 4.84 -17.14 -6.19
N THR A 46 3.94 -16.37 -5.58
CA THR A 46 2.59 -16.05 -6.09
C THR A 46 2.60 -15.37 -7.46
N ALA A 47 3.74 -14.82 -7.90
CA ALA A 47 3.93 -14.30 -9.25
C ALA A 47 3.82 -15.39 -10.35
N SER A 48 4.00 -16.66 -10.00
CA SER A 48 3.91 -17.78 -10.95
C SER A 48 2.47 -18.22 -11.28
N LEU A 49 1.51 -17.96 -10.38
CA LEU A 49 0.10 -18.35 -10.56
C LEU A 49 -0.69 -17.34 -11.40
N LEU A 50 -0.38 -16.03 -11.31
CA LEU A 50 -0.98 -15.04 -12.19
C LEU A 50 -0.43 -15.11 -13.62
N LYS A 51 0.85 -15.47 -13.80
CA LYS A 51 1.38 -15.75 -15.15
C LYS A 51 0.61 -16.90 -15.80
N ARG A 52 0.27 -17.97 -15.08
CA ARG A 52 -0.47 -19.12 -15.65
C ARG A 52 -1.93 -18.83 -16.02
N ARG A 53 -2.60 -17.87 -15.39
CA ARG A 53 -4.01 -17.54 -15.73
C ARG A 53 -4.16 -16.64 -16.96
N PHE A 54 -3.10 -15.95 -17.40
CA PHE A 54 -3.16 -15.03 -18.55
C PHE A 54 -2.12 -15.32 -19.66
N SER A 55 -1.26 -16.34 -19.52
CA SER A 55 -0.30 -16.75 -20.57
C SER A 55 -0.83 -17.75 -21.60
N ASN A 56 -2.13 -18.07 -21.60
CA ASN A 56 -2.73 -18.93 -22.63
C ASN A 56 -3.29 -18.18 -23.85
N THR A 57 -3.14 -16.86 -23.93
CA THR A 57 -3.35 -16.13 -25.18
C THR A 57 -2.01 -16.00 -25.91
N SER A 58 -1.53 -17.13 -26.44
CA SER A 58 -0.57 -17.12 -27.53
C SER A 58 -1.27 -16.51 -28.74
N LEU A 59 -0.75 -15.38 -29.23
CA LEU A 59 -1.06 -14.84 -30.55
C LEU A 59 -0.51 -15.81 -31.60
N ASN A 60 -1.23 -16.91 -31.82
CA ASN A 60 -1.02 -17.76 -32.97
C ASN A 60 -1.89 -17.22 -34.11
N HIS A 61 -1.22 -16.59 -35.07
CA HIS A 61 -1.75 -16.38 -36.41
C HIS A 61 -1.85 -17.75 -37.10
N ASP A 62 -2.96 -18.45 -36.89
CA ASP A 62 -3.32 -19.59 -37.75
C ASP A 62 -4.82 -19.54 -38.04
N THR A 63 -5.12 -19.03 -39.23
CA THR A 63 -6.44 -18.96 -39.84
C THR A 63 -6.84 -20.33 -40.36
N SER A 64 -7.49 -21.12 -39.52
CA SER A 64 -8.52 -22.10 -39.92
C SER A 64 -9.08 -22.79 -38.68
N PHE A 65 -10.01 -22.14 -37.97
CA PHE A 65 -10.80 -22.78 -36.93
C PHE A 65 -12.19 -23.08 -37.49
N THR A 66 -12.43 -24.37 -37.65
CA THR A 66 -13.67 -25.00 -38.10
C THR A 66 -14.87 -24.48 -37.30
N THR A 67 -15.82 -23.90 -38.02
CA THR A 67 -17.18 -23.58 -37.58
C THR A 67 -17.90 -24.88 -37.19
N GLN A 68 -17.88 -25.22 -35.91
CA GLN A 68 -18.89 -26.09 -35.31
C GLN A 68 -19.68 -25.30 -34.27
N GLN A 69 -20.84 -24.89 -34.74
CA GLN A 69 -22.09 -24.59 -34.03
C GLN A 69 -22.08 -24.92 -32.53
N HIS A 70 -22.02 -23.87 -31.73
CA HIS A 70 -22.71 -23.76 -30.45
C HIS A 70 -23.58 -22.50 -30.53
N GLU A 71 -24.64 -22.57 -31.34
CA GLU A 71 -25.79 -21.67 -31.28
C GLU A 71 -26.62 -22.06 -30.06
N GLU A 72 -26.09 -21.80 -28.87
CA GLU A 72 -26.92 -21.58 -27.68
C GLU A 72 -26.83 -20.08 -27.37
N ASP A 73 -27.63 -19.32 -28.11
CA ASP A 73 -28.03 -17.95 -27.80
C ASP A 73 -28.74 -17.95 -26.44
N ALA A 74 -27.95 -18.02 -25.37
CA ALA A 74 -28.36 -17.51 -24.09
C ALA A 74 -28.60 -16.02 -24.31
N SER A 75 -29.86 -15.60 -24.30
CA SER A 75 -30.24 -14.19 -24.30
C SER A 75 -29.58 -13.53 -23.08
N LEU A 76 -28.37 -13.01 -23.27
CA LEU A 76 -27.77 -12.03 -22.39
C LEU A 76 -28.83 -10.93 -22.31
N GLY A 77 -29.40 -10.74 -21.12
CA GLY A 77 -30.41 -9.72 -20.90
C GLY A 77 -29.93 -8.35 -21.39
N PRO A 78 -30.80 -7.33 -21.39
CA PRO A 78 -30.41 -6.00 -21.88
C PRO A 78 -29.10 -5.56 -21.22
N ASP A 79 -28.16 -5.06 -22.02
CA ASP A 79 -26.87 -4.57 -21.54
C ASP A 79 -27.10 -3.54 -20.43
N ILE A 80 -26.80 -3.94 -19.19
CA ILE A 80 -26.94 -3.05 -18.03
C ILE A 80 -25.68 -2.18 -17.97
N ILE A 81 -25.81 -0.94 -18.40
CA ILE A 81 -24.73 0.05 -18.32
C ILE A 81 -24.90 0.86 -17.03
N PRO A 82 -23.93 0.80 -16.08
CA PRO A 82 -24.00 1.62 -14.88
C PRO A 82 -23.86 3.10 -15.24
N GLY A 83 -24.81 3.92 -14.77
CA GLY A 83 -24.76 5.38 -14.90
C GLY A 83 -23.99 6.02 -13.75
N LEU A 84 -23.00 6.86 -14.07
CA LEU A 84 -22.33 7.73 -13.09
C LEU A 84 -23.08 9.06 -13.02
N LEU A 85 -23.68 9.36 -11.86
CA LEU A 85 -24.56 10.53 -11.68
C LEU A 85 -23.98 11.61 -10.76
N ASP A 86 -22.99 11.28 -9.93
CA ASP A 86 -22.37 12.21 -8.98
C ASP A 86 -20.91 12.50 -9.37
N PHE A 87 -20.61 13.79 -9.55
CA PHE A 87 -19.30 14.32 -9.91
C PHE A 87 -18.81 15.38 -8.91
N GLY A 88 -19.43 15.47 -7.72
CA GLY A 88 -19.10 16.46 -6.69
C GLY A 88 -17.70 16.32 -6.11
N MET A 89 -17.08 15.13 -6.25
CA MET A 89 -15.72 14.83 -5.81
C MET A 89 -14.78 14.57 -6.99
N THR A 90 -14.73 15.49 -7.95
CA THR A 90 -13.79 15.40 -9.09
C THR A 90 -12.51 16.19 -8.82
N VAL A 91 -11.36 15.60 -9.14
CA VAL A 91 -10.04 16.24 -9.03
C VAL A 91 -9.43 16.36 -10.41
N ARG A 92 -8.98 17.58 -10.76
CA ARG A 92 -8.22 17.82 -11.98
C ARG A 92 -6.73 17.69 -11.68
N LEU A 93 -6.09 16.70 -12.28
CA LEU A 93 -4.64 16.53 -12.22
C LEU A 93 -3.99 17.32 -13.34
N ASN A 94 -2.86 17.97 -13.05
CA ASN A 94 -2.01 18.50 -14.11
C ASN A 94 -1.36 17.33 -14.90
N PRO A 95 -0.93 17.53 -16.15
CA PRO A 95 -0.39 16.45 -16.98
C PRO A 95 0.84 15.76 -16.37
N GLU A 96 1.71 16.50 -15.71
CA GLU A 96 2.92 15.97 -15.07
C GLU A 96 2.59 15.02 -13.92
N ARG A 97 1.69 15.43 -13.01
CA ARG A 97 1.18 14.62 -11.91
C ARG A 97 0.51 13.36 -12.41
N ARG A 98 -0.34 13.48 -13.43
CA ARG A 98 -1.01 12.33 -14.06
C ARG A 98 0.02 11.30 -14.51
N ARG A 99 1.08 11.70 -15.22
CA ARG A 99 2.14 10.79 -15.70
C ARG A 99 2.88 10.11 -14.56
N THR A 100 3.22 10.85 -13.51
CA THR A 100 3.88 10.29 -12.33
C THR A 100 3.00 9.23 -11.66
N TYR A 101 1.68 9.45 -11.57
CA TYR A 101 0.77 8.41 -11.09
C TYR A 101 0.70 7.21 -12.04
N CYS A 102 0.66 7.42 -13.36
CA CYS A 102 0.69 6.32 -14.31
C CYS A 102 1.95 5.44 -14.14
N ARG A 103 3.14 6.05 -14.03
CA ARG A 103 4.39 5.31 -13.80
C ARG A 103 4.40 4.61 -12.45
N LEU A 104 3.91 5.26 -11.39
CA LEU A 104 3.78 4.65 -10.07
C LEU A 104 2.90 3.39 -10.12
N ILE A 105 1.71 3.48 -10.71
CA ILE A 105 0.78 2.35 -10.81
C ILE A 105 1.38 1.20 -11.61
N ILE A 106 2.07 1.48 -12.72
CA ILE A 106 2.77 0.46 -13.51
C ILE A 106 3.84 -0.22 -12.67
N ALA A 107 4.70 0.54 -11.99
CA ALA A 107 5.76 0.00 -11.14
C ALA A 107 5.21 -0.87 -10.00
N LEU A 108 4.13 -0.44 -9.36
CA LEU A 108 3.43 -1.24 -8.33
C LEU A 108 2.86 -2.54 -8.92
N CYS A 109 2.23 -2.48 -10.09
CA CYS A 109 1.67 -3.65 -10.77
C CYS A 109 2.75 -4.64 -11.21
N ASP A 110 3.91 -4.15 -11.64
CA ASP A 110 5.04 -4.97 -12.10
C ASP A 110 5.89 -5.51 -10.94
N GLY A 111 5.60 -5.11 -9.70
CA GLY A 111 6.35 -5.50 -8.50
C GLY A 111 7.72 -4.82 -8.40
N ASP A 112 7.96 -3.75 -9.15
CA ASP A 112 9.21 -2.98 -9.11
C ASP A 112 9.17 -1.96 -7.97
N MET A 113 9.52 -2.43 -6.77
CA MET A 113 9.51 -1.62 -5.55
C MET A 113 10.49 -0.43 -5.62
N LYS A 114 11.57 -0.53 -6.40
CA LYS A 114 12.54 0.56 -6.55
C LYS A 114 11.99 1.66 -7.43
N ALA A 115 11.40 1.30 -8.57
CA ALA A 115 10.74 2.26 -9.44
C ALA A 115 9.54 2.90 -8.72
N ALA A 116 8.71 2.11 -8.04
CA ALA A 116 7.57 2.62 -7.28
C ALA A 116 8.01 3.60 -6.18
N ALA A 117 9.09 3.28 -5.45
CA ALA A 117 9.67 4.18 -4.46
C ALA A 117 10.17 5.52 -5.07
N ALA A 118 10.82 5.47 -6.23
CA ALA A 118 11.27 6.67 -6.93
C ALA A 118 10.09 7.55 -7.38
N GLU A 119 9.01 6.94 -7.88
CA GLU A 119 7.81 7.67 -8.27
C GLU A 119 7.06 8.23 -7.05
N LEU A 120 6.99 7.51 -5.93
CA LEU A 120 6.43 8.03 -4.67
C LEU A 120 7.17 9.29 -4.19
N ARG A 121 8.50 9.29 -4.28
CA ARG A 121 9.32 10.47 -3.99
C ARG A 121 9.01 11.62 -4.96
N THR A 122 8.85 11.33 -6.25
CA THR A 122 8.49 12.32 -7.28
C THR A 122 7.10 12.92 -7.07
N VAL A 123 6.15 12.11 -6.58
CA VAL A 123 4.83 12.60 -6.12
C VAL A 123 4.98 13.54 -4.92
N GLY A 124 6.04 13.41 -4.13
CA GLY A 124 6.23 14.19 -2.89
C GLY A 124 5.64 13.49 -1.66
N TYR A 125 5.40 12.17 -1.76
CA TYR A 125 5.11 11.37 -0.58
C TYR A 125 6.41 11.12 0.20
N THR A 126 6.37 11.32 1.52
CA THR A 126 7.48 11.00 2.42
C THR A 126 6.97 10.44 3.74
N SER A 127 7.79 9.58 4.35
CA SER A 127 7.65 9.02 5.68
C SER A 127 8.97 9.19 6.44
N ASN A 128 8.94 8.92 7.74
CA ASN A 128 10.17 8.86 8.54
C ASN A 128 11.15 7.75 8.09
N GLN A 129 10.71 6.83 7.24
CA GLN A 129 11.52 5.72 6.71
C GLN A 129 11.97 5.91 5.25
N SER A 130 11.45 6.93 4.55
CA SER A 130 11.65 7.06 3.09
C SER A 130 13.10 7.25 2.66
N GLU A 131 13.98 7.75 3.54
CA GLU A 131 15.40 7.89 3.23
C GLU A 131 16.16 6.57 3.39
N ARG A 132 15.87 5.84 4.47
CA ARG A 132 16.59 4.61 4.85
C ARG A 132 16.08 3.36 4.14
N ALA A 133 14.77 3.26 3.92
CA ALA A 133 14.10 2.08 3.40
C ALA A 133 12.91 2.46 2.49
N PRO A 134 13.17 3.16 1.37
CA PRO A 134 12.12 3.69 0.49
C PRO A 134 11.20 2.60 -0.09
N GLU A 135 11.70 1.38 -0.29
CA GLU A 135 10.92 0.24 -0.77
C GLU A 135 9.78 -0.14 0.18
N ARG A 136 9.89 0.18 1.49
CA ARG A 136 8.80 -0.06 2.44
C ARG A 136 7.60 0.84 2.21
N ASP A 137 7.82 2.02 1.63
CA ASP A 137 6.72 2.87 1.19
C ASP A 137 6.03 2.27 -0.02
N ALA A 138 6.80 1.76 -0.98
CA ALA A 138 6.27 1.02 -2.13
C ALA A 138 5.48 -0.23 -1.70
N GLU A 139 6.01 -1.09 -0.82
CA GLU A 139 5.31 -2.29 -0.30
C GLU A 139 3.96 -1.95 0.36
N PHE A 140 3.90 -0.84 1.09
CA PHE A 140 2.64 -0.38 1.68
C PHE A 140 1.64 0.03 0.63
N PHE A 141 2.07 0.79 -0.39
CA PHE A 141 1.18 1.22 -1.45
C PHE A 141 0.78 0.06 -2.37
N GLU A 142 1.67 -0.89 -2.64
CA GLU A 142 1.31 -2.15 -3.31
C GLU A 142 0.19 -2.86 -2.55
N HIS A 143 0.33 -3.02 -1.23
CA HIS A 143 -0.72 -3.60 -0.41
C HIS A 143 -2.00 -2.76 -0.39
N LEU A 144 -1.91 -1.43 -0.38
CA LEU A 144 -3.07 -0.54 -0.39
C LEU A 144 -3.85 -0.67 -1.71
N PHE A 145 -3.14 -0.70 -2.83
CA PHE A 145 -3.66 -0.76 -4.19
C PHE A 145 -3.99 -2.17 -4.67
N ARG A 146 -3.68 -3.20 -3.87
CA ARG A 146 -4.01 -4.59 -4.19
C ARG A 146 -5.47 -4.78 -4.58
N ASP A 147 -5.71 -5.89 -5.26
CA ASP A 147 -7.03 -6.29 -5.71
C ASP A 147 -8.05 -6.34 -4.57
N ALA A 148 -9.27 -5.99 -4.92
CA ALA A 148 -10.42 -6.10 -4.06
C ALA A 148 -10.90 -7.55 -4.09
N ASN A 149 -11.10 -8.14 -2.90
CA ASN A 149 -11.59 -9.50 -2.76
C ASN A 149 -12.78 -9.55 -1.77
N PRO A 150 -13.64 -10.58 -1.88
CA PRO A 150 -14.67 -10.91 -0.90
C PRO A 150 -14.16 -10.84 0.55
N ARG A 151 -15.06 -10.53 1.49
CA ARG A 151 -14.68 -10.24 2.90
C ARG A 151 -13.83 -11.34 3.54
N GLY A 152 -14.13 -12.61 3.25
CA GLY A 152 -13.38 -13.75 3.79
C GLY A 152 -11.92 -13.78 3.33
N ILE A 153 -11.69 -13.60 2.03
CA ILE A 153 -10.35 -13.59 1.43
C ILE A 153 -9.57 -12.34 1.87
N SER A 154 -10.23 -11.18 1.86
CA SER A 154 -9.66 -9.90 2.30
C SER A 154 -9.13 -9.93 3.73
N LYS A 155 -9.76 -10.72 4.63
CA LYS A 155 -9.29 -10.89 6.01
C LYS A 155 -7.95 -11.61 6.06
N GLN A 156 -7.83 -12.74 5.34
CA GLN A 156 -6.61 -13.54 5.33
C GLN A 156 -5.41 -12.74 4.78
N GLU A 157 -5.58 -12.03 3.67
CA GLU A 157 -4.52 -11.18 3.12
C GLU A 157 -4.05 -10.08 4.07
N ARG A 158 -4.98 -9.52 4.84
CA ARG A 158 -4.66 -8.50 5.85
C ARG A 158 -3.86 -9.13 6.98
N ASP A 159 -4.25 -10.32 7.43
CA ASP A 159 -3.57 -11.02 8.51
C ASP A 159 -2.15 -11.43 8.07
N ASP A 160 -1.98 -11.92 6.83
CA ASP A 160 -0.67 -12.25 6.24
C ASP A 160 0.23 -11.01 6.10
N PHE A 161 -0.33 -9.88 5.66
CA PHE A 161 0.41 -8.62 5.60
C PHE A 161 0.82 -8.15 6.99
N ASN A 162 -0.08 -8.21 7.98
CA ASN A 162 0.20 -7.83 9.36
C ASN A 162 1.26 -8.74 10.00
N ALA A 163 1.25 -10.04 9.71
CA ALA A 163 2.27 -10.98 10.16
C ALA A 163 3.65 -10.61 9.59
N ARG A 164 3.74 -10.36 8.27
CA ARG A 164 4.99 -9.90 7.64
C ARG A 164 5.51 -8.59 8.25
N ARG A 165 4.63 -7.60 8.47
CA ARG A 165 5.00 -6.33 9.09
C ARG A 165 5.42 -6.49 10.55
N SER A 166 4.84 -7.45 11.28
CA SER A 166 5.24 -7.76 12.65
C SER A 166 6.63 -8.40 12.71
N GLN A 167 6.95 -9.29 11.76
CA GLN A 167 8.29 -9.86 11.64
C GLN A 167 9.33 -8.79 11.28
N GLN A 168 9.08 -7.98 10.23
CA GLN A 168 9.96 -6.87 9.86
C GLN A 168 10.23 -5.92 11.04
N LYS A 169 9.19 -5.65 11.84
CA LYS A 169 9.30 -4.83 13.06
C LYS A 169 10.19 -5.47 14.12
N ALA A 170 10.15 -6.79 14.29
CA ALA A 170 11.02 -7.51 15.20
C ALA A 170 12.48 -7.48 14.72
N ASP A 171 12.70 -7.69 13.42
CA ASP A 171 14.02 -7.64 12.80
C ASP A 171 14.65 -6.25 12.93
N ASP A 172 13.88 -5.18 12.75
CA ASP A 172 14.33 -3.79 12.95
C ASP A 172 14.72 -3.49 14.40
N ILE A 173 14.01 -4.08 15.37
CA ILE A 173 14.39 -3.95 16.79
C ILE A 173 15.73 -4.64 17.03
N ALA A 174 15.87 -5.87 16.53
CA ALA A 174 17.08 -6.66 16.70
C ALA A 174 18.30 -6.00 16.03
N ALA A 175 18.08 -5.35 14.88
CA ALA A 175 19.11 -4.61 14.15
C ALA A 175 19.39 -3.20 14.71
N GLY A 176 18.62 -2.72 15.68
CA GLY A 176 18.74 -1.35 16.21
C GLY A 176 18.37 -0.25 15.21
N THR A 177 17.76 -0.60 14.08
CA THR A 177 17.35 0.31 13.00
C THR A 177 15.93 0.85 13.18
N ARG A 178 15.24 0.41 14.24
CA ARG A 178 13.86 0.81 14.49
C ARG A 178 13.76 2.27 14.94
N GLU A 179 12.97 3.03 14.20
CA GLU A 179 12.53 4.36 14.62
C GLU A 179 11.49 4.27 15.76
N LYS A 180 11.67 5.15 16.75
CA LYS A 180 10.75 5.28 17.88
C LYS A 180 9.39 5.75 17.36
N GLY A 181 8.35 4.95 17.56
CA GLY A 181 6.98 5.24 17.09
C GLY A 181 6.53 4.47 15.85
N GLY A 182 7.41 3.74 15.17
CA GLY A 182 7.05 3.01 13.94
C GLY A 182 7.00 3.92 12.71
N ARG A 183 6.35 3.48 11.63
CA ARG A 183 6.22 4.29 10.42
C ARG A 183 5.23 5.43 10.64
N SER A 184 5.63 6.65 10.32
CA SER A 184 4.81 7.85 10.33
C SER A 184 4.91 8.55 8.98
N ILE A 185 3.76 8.93 8.42
CA ILE A 185 3.71 9.73 7.19
C ILE A 185 4.13 11.15 7.55
N ALA A 186 5.12 11.69 6.83
CA ALA A 186 5.64 13.04 7.04
C ALA A 186 5.00 14.02 6.06
N THR A 187 4.84 13.63 4.79
CA THR A 187 4.19 14.45 3.77
C THR A 187 3.39 13.57 2.82
N VAL A 188 2.18 14.01 2.50
CA VAL A 188 1.32 13.39 1.50
C VAL A 188 0.62 14.50 0.71
N PRO A 189 0.77 14.56 -0.61
CA PRO A 189 0.02 15.50 -1.44
C PRO A 189 -1.50 15.25 -1.39
N ASP A 190 -2.31 16.30 -1.44
CA ASP A 190 -3.77 16.20 -1.35
C ASP A 190 -4.38 15.38 -2.50
N ASP A 191 -3.87 15.55 -3.71
CA ASP A 191 -4.27 14.78 -4.90
C ASP A 191 -3.96 13.28 -4.75
N PHE A 192 -2.83 12.96 -4.12
CA PHE A 192 -2.44 11.57 -3.85
C PHE A 192 -3.26 10.96 -2.71
N LEU A 193 -3.57 11.76 -1.68
CA LEU A 193 -4.49 11.34 -0.62
C LEU A 193 -5.89 11.07 -1.17
N PHE A 194 -6.34 11.86 -2.15
CA PHE A 194 -7.59 11.61 -2.85
C PHE A 194 -7.58 10.25 -3.59
N LEU A 195 -6.52 9.98 -4.36
CA LEU A 195 -6.39 8.70 -5.09
C LEU A 195 -6.40 7.49 -4.14
N THR A 196 -5.66 7.57 -3.03
CA THR A 196 -5.59 6.47 -2.05
C THR A 196 -6.94 6.23 -1.35
N ARG A 197 -7.71 7.29 -1.08
CA ARG A 197 -9.08 7.19 -0.56
C ARG A 197 -10.03 6.57 -1.55
N LEU A 198 -9.97 6.96 -2.84
CA LEU A 198 -10.78 6.37 -3.90
C LEU A 198 -10.59 4.85 -3.94
N VAL A 199 -9.35 4.38 -3.91
CA VAL A 199 -9.04 2.95 -3.89
C VAL A 199 -9.59 2.27 -2.63
N GLY A 200 -9.44 2.90 -1.47
CA GLY A 200 -10.03 2.40 -0.22
C GLY A 200 -11.56 2.24 -0.30
N LEU A 201 -12.25 3.22 -0.90
CA LEU A 201 -13.71 3.20 -1.09
C LEU A 201 -14.12 2.11 -2.09
N LEU A 202 -13.43 1.97 -3.21
CA LEU A 202 -13.69 0.91 -4.19
C LEU A 202 -13.56 -0.47 -3.53
N ARG A 203 -12.54 -0.67 -2.70
CA ARG A 203 -12.34 -1.92 -1.97
C ARG A 203 -13.42 -2.15 -0.91
N GLY A 204 -13.88 -1.11 -0.23
CA GLY A 204 -15.01 -1.17 0.69
C GLY A 204 -16.31 -1.57 -0.03
N LEU A 205 -16.58 -0.96 -1.18
CA LEU A 205 -17.75 -1.25 -2.01
C LEU A 205 -17.73 -2.69 -2.54
N THR A 206 -16.60 -3.17 -3.06
CA THR A 206 -16.49 -4.56 -3.54
C THR A 206 -16.68 -5.56 -2.40
N ALA A 207 -16.21 -5.25 -1.19
CA ALA A 207 -16.43 -6.09 -0.02
C ALA A 207 -17.90 -6.05 0.45
N GLU A 208 -18.63 -4.97 0.21
CA GLU A 208 -20.07 -4.87 0.45
C GLU A 208 -20.88 -5.70 -0.54
N LEU A 209 -20.48 -5.65 -1.81
CA LEU A 209 -21.12 -6.38 -2.92
C LEU A 209 -20.67 -7.85 -3.03
N ASP A 210 -19.80 -8.31 -2.12
CA ASP A 210 -19.14 -9.62 -2.16
C ASP A 210 -18.49 -9.95 -3.52
N ALA A 211 -17.93 -8.93 -4.16
CA ALA A 211 -17.34 -9.00 -5.49
C ALA A 211 -15.81 -8.96 -5.43
N SER A 212 -15.17 -9.56 -6.44
CA SER A 212 -13.73 -9.40 -6.68
C SER A 212 -13.51 -8.34 -7.77
N CYS A 213 -12.50 -7.50 -7.61
CA CYS A 213 -12.13 -6.51 -8.62
C CYS A 213 -10.60 -6.40 -8.71
N PRO A 214 -10.00 -6.65 -9.89
CA PRO A 214 -8.56 -6.57 -10.08
C PRO A 214 -8.11 -5.10 -10.24
N ILE A 215 -8.23 -4.32 -9.17
CA ILE A 215 -8.06 -2.86 -9.16
C ILE A 215 -6.68 -2.46 -9.71
N LEU A 216 -5.60 -3.04 -9.19
CA LEU A 216 -4.24 -2.64 -9.59
C LEU A 216 -4.00 -2.93 -11.06
N TYR A 217 -4.49 -4.06 -11.55
CA TYR A 217 -4.40 -4.45 -12.94
C TYR A 217 -5.21 -3.52 -13.86
N ILE A 218 -6.46 -3.20 -13.52
CA ILE A 218 -7.28 -2.28 -14.32
C ILE A 218 -6.63 -0.88 -14.36
N LEU A 219 -6.13 -0.39 -13.21
CA LEU A 219 -5.41 0.87 -13.15
C LEU A 219 -4.14 0.83 -14.00
N SER A 220 -3.39 -0.27 -14.00
CA SER A 220 -2.14 -0.38 -14.77
C SER A 220 -2.39 -0.43 -16.29
N LEU A 221 -3.45 -1.10 -16.75
CA LEU A 221 -3.86 -1.05 -18.16
C LEU A 221 -4.12 0.39 -18.62
N ASN A 222 -4.92 1.12 -17.85
CA ASN A 222 -5.24 2.52 -18.16
C ASN A 222 -4.03 3.44 -18.01
N ALA A 223 -3.14 3.17 -17.07
CA ALA A 223 -1.89 3.90 -16.91
C ALA A 223 -0.97 3.75 -18.13
N ARG A 224 -0.88 2.55 -18.72
CA ARG A 224 -0.09 2.30 -19.93
C ARG A 224 -0.66 3.08 -21.12
N ILE A 225 -1.99 3.07 -21.29
CA ILE A 225 -2.68 3.85 -22.33
C ILE A 225 -2.46 5.36 -22.12
N GLY A 226 -2.56 5.83 -20.87
CA GLY A 226 -2.37 7.24 -20.52
C GLY A 226 -0.95 7.76 -20.74
N LEU A 227 0.04 6.89 -20.87
CA LEU A 227 1.41 7.23 -21.26
C LEU A 227 1.65 7.16 -22.78
N GLN A 228 0.79 6.48 -23.54
CA GLN A 228 0.92 6.31 -25.00
C GLN A 228 0.26 7.42 -25.80
N HIS A 229 -0.87 7.95 -25.33
CA HIS A 229 -1.56 9.06 -25.99
C HIS A 229 -0.94 10.40 -25.59
N GLU A 230 0.28 10.64 -26.06
CA GLU A 230 0.97 11.91 -25.92
C GLU A 230 1.78 12.25 -27.19
N ASP A 231 1.04 12.69 -28.22
CA ASP A 231 1.42 13.74 -29.17
C ASP A 231 0.38 14.87 -29.07
#